data_AF-W1Y4E3-F1
#
_entry.id   AF-W1Y4E3-F1
#
_cell.length_a   1.000
_cell.length_b   1.000
_cell.length_c   1.000
_cell.angle_alpha   90.00
_cell.angle_beta   90.00
_cell.angle_gamma   90.00
#
_symmetry.space_group_name_H-M   'P 1'
#
loop_
_entity.id
_entity.type
_entity.pdbx_description
1 polymer ?
#
loop_
_entity_poly.entity_id
_entity_poly.type
_entity_poly.pdbx_seq_one_letter_code
_entity_poly.pdbx_strand_id
1 'polypeptide(L)'
;ATHYHELTSLEASLEHLVNVHVATLEQNGQVTFLHKIEPGPADKSYGIHVAKIAGLPADLLKRADAILTQLESQGQENPISINQRNVVNEQMSLFDE
;
A
#
# COMPACT_ATOMS: atom_id res chain seq x y z
N ALA A 1 -10.59 2.79 -0.20
CA ALA A 1 -9.27 3.45 -0.20
C ALA A 1 -8.50 3.00 1.03
N THR A 2 -7.25 2.59 0.88
CA THR A 2 -6.41 2.02 1.95
C THR A 2 -4.95 2.44 1.76
N HIS A 3 -4.14 2.38 2.81
CA HIS A 3 -2.69 2.57 2.75
C HIS A 3 -1.91 1.24 2.87
N TYR A 4 -2.60 0.12 3.08
CA TYR A 4 -1.99 -1.21 3.13
C TYR A 4 -1.78 -1.73 1.71
N HIS A 5 -0.53 -1.76 1.26
CA HIS A 5 -0.16 -2.27 -0.06
C HIS A 5 -0.40 -3.78 -0.17
N GLU A 6 -0.28 -4.51 0.93
CA GLU A 6 -0.42 -5.96 1.02
C GLU A 6 -1.81 -6.44 0.58
N LEU A 7 -2.84 -5.61 0.76
CA LEU A 7 -4.21 -5.93 0.34
C LEU A 7 -4.36 -6.01 -1.18
N THR A 8 -3.45 -5.41 -1.95
CA THR A 8 -3.47 -5.51 -3.41
C THR A 8 -3.35 -6.96 -3.89
N SER A 9 -2.64 -7.81 -3.13
CA SER A 9 -2.50 -9.23 -3.44
C SER A 9 -3.82 -10.01 -3.41
N LEU A 10 -4.85 -9.49 -2.73
CA LEU A 10 -6.16 -10.16 -2.62
C LEU A 10 -6.90 -10.26 -3.96
N GLU A 11 -6.59 -9.39 -4.93
CA GLU A 11 -7.15 -9.43 -6.29
C GLU A 11 -6.89 -10.78 -6.97
N ALA A 12 -5.80 -11.46 -6.62
CA ALA A 12 -5.49 -12.79 -7.14
C ALA A 12 -6.38 -13.92 -6.56
N SER A 13 -7.09 -13.66 -5.45
CA SER A 13 -7.87 -14.66 -4.70
C SER A 13 -9.37 -14.41 -4.66
N LEU A 14 -9.80 -13.15 -4.86
CA LEU A 14 -11.20 -12.74 -4.75
C LEU A 14 -11.73 -12.36 -6.14
N GLU A 15 -12.66 -13.17 -6.66
CA GLU A 15 -13.20 -13.07 -8.03
C GLU A 15 -13.74 -11.69 -8.41
N HIS A 16 -14.30 -10.96 -7.46
CA HIS A 16 -14.94 -9.66 -7.70
C HIS A 16 -14.11 -8.46 -7.23
N LEU A 17 -12.89 -8.68 -6.71
CA LEU A 17 -12.03 -7.60 -6.26
C LEU A 17 -11.24 -7.05 -7.44
N VAL A 18 -11.18 -5.72 -7.57
CA VAL A 18 -10.37 -5.03 -8.59
C VAL A 18 -9.53 -3.96 -7.92
N ASN A 19 -8.23 -3.95 -8.21
CA ASN A 19 -7.36 -2.88 -7.74
C ASN A 19 -7.47 -1.65 -8.64
N VAL A 20 -7.52 -0.49 -8.00
CA VAL A 20 -7.39 0.82 -8.64
C VAL A 20 -6.55 1.72 -7.74
N HIS A 21 -5.83 2.66 -8.32
CA HIS A 21 -5.01 3.61 -7.57
C HIS A 21 -5.06 5.02 -8.16
N VAL A 22 -4.54 6.00 -7.41
CA VAL A 22 -4.38 7.38 -7.89
C VAL A 22 -3.03 7.48 -8.61
N ALA A 23 -3.05 7.89 -9.88
CA ALA A 23 -1.87 8.02 -10.70
C ALA A 23 -0.88 9.06 -10.15
N THR A 24 0.40 8.74 -10.25
CA THR A 24 1.51 9.60 -9.81
C THR A 24 2.56 9.71 -10.89
N LEU A 25 3.13 10.90 -11.06
CA LEU A 25 4.30 11.13 -11.90
C LEU A 25 5.54 11.34 -11.02
N GLU A 26 6.60 10.58 -11.30
CA GLU A 26 7.90 10.77 -10.67
C GLU A 26 8.90 11.39 -11.63
N GLN A 27 9.52 12.50 -11.21
CA GLN A 27 10.56 13.15 -11.98
C GLN A 27 11.56 13.81 -11.04
N ASN A 28 12.86 13.55 -11.24
CA ASN A 28 13.95 14.16 -10.48
C ASN A 28 13.80 14.04 -8.94
N GLY A 29 13.28 12.91 -8.45
CA GLY A 29 13.05 12.69 -7.01
C GLY A 29 11.92 13.56 -6.42
N GLN A 30 11.02 14.05 -7.26
CA GLN A 30 9.75 14.68 -6.88
C GLN A 30 8.59 13.85 -7.41
N VAL A 31 7.52 13.78 -6.61
CA VAL A 31 6.29 13.05 -6.91
C VAL A 31 5.17 14.06 -7.08
N THR A 32 4.46 13.97 -8.20
CA THR A 32 3.25 14.75 -8.48
C THR A 32 2.05 13.82 -8.53
N PHE A 33 1.04 14.08 -7.70
CA PHE A 33 -0.22 13.33 -7.70
C PHE A 33 -1.14 13.88 -8.79
N LEU A 34 -1.52 13.05 -9.76
CA LEU A 34 -2.28 13.48 -10.94
C LEU A 34 -3.80 13.54 -10.71
N HIS A 35 -4.27 13.17 -9.51
CA HIS A 35 -5.69 13.08 -9.15
C HIS A 35 -6.55 12.29 -10.15
N LYS A 36 -5.91 11.38 -10.90
CA LYS A 36 -6.53 10.52 -11.90
C LYS A 36 -6.55 9.10 -11.33
N ILE A 37 -7.66 8.40 -11.47
CA ILE A 37 -7.74 6.99 -11.10
C ILE A 37 -7.29 6.13 -12.28
N GLU A 38 -6.41 5.17 -12.02
CA GLU A 38 -5.92 4.21 -13.00
C GLU A 38 -6.13 2.76 -12.49
N PRO A 39 -6.39 1.81 -13.40
CA PRO A 39 -6.57 0.41 -13.04
C PRO A 39 -5.25 -0.21 -12.54
N GLY A 40 -5.38 -1.26 -11.73
CA GLY A 40 -4.26 -1.98 -11.14
C GLY A 40 -3.80 -1.40 -9.80
N PRO A 41 -2.92 -2.13 -9.09
CA PRO A 41 -2.34 -1.68 -7.84
C PRO A 41 -1.35 -0.53 -8.08
N ALA A 42 -1.05 0.23 -7.03
CA ALA A 42 0.06 1.18 -7.07
C ALA A 42 1.40 0.45 -7.01
N ASP A 43 2.39 0.89 -7.79
CA ASP A 43 3.72 0.28 -7.85
C ASP A 43 4.51 0.38 -6.54
N LYS A 44 4.22 1.38 -5.71
CA LYS A 44 4.95 1.65 -4.46
C LYS A 44 4.15 2.50 -3.48
N SER A 45 4.65 2.53 -2.24
CA SER A 45 4.16 3.43 -1.20
C SER A 45 4.92 4.76 -1.23
N TYR A 46 4.20 5.88 -1.23
CA TYR A 46 4.78 7.23 -1.35
C TYR A 46 5.00 7.94 -0.01
N GLY A 47 5.05 7.22 1.11
CA GLY A 47 5.10 7.80 2.46
C GLY A 47 6.26 8.77 2.69
N ILE A 48 7.49 8.39 2.30
CA ILE A 48 8.68 9.25 2.44
C ILE A 48 8.56 10.49 1.54
N HIS A 49 7.97 10.36 0.35
CA HIS A 49 7.73 11.48 -0.56
C HIS A 49 6.72 12.47 0.02
N VAL A 50 5.63 11.99 0.63
CA VAL A 50 4.67 12.84 1.33
C VAL A 50 5.32 13.55 2.52
N ALA A 51 6.16 12.85 3.28
CA ALA A 51 6.94 13.44 4.38
C ALA A 51 7.91 14.55 3.91
N LYS A 52 8.54 14.37 2.74
CA LYS A 52 9.36 15.40 2.09
C LYS A 52 8.55 16.64 1.73
N ILE A 53 7.36 16.46 1.16
CA ILE A 53 6.43 17.55 0.82
C ILE A 53 5.97 18.27 2.11
N ALA A 54 5.76 17.54 3.20
CA ALA A 54 5.41 18.09 4.51
C ALA A 54 6.57 18.86 5.19
N GLY A 55 7.77 18.89 4.59
CA GLY A 55 8.91 19.64 5.09
C GLY A 55 9.66 18.96 6.23
N LEU A 56 9.60 17.63 6.35
CA LEU A 56 10.40 16.92 7.35
C LEU A 56 11.92 17.04 7.08
N PRO A 57 12.77 16.99 8.12
CA PRO A 57 14.21 17.17 7.97
C PRO A 57 14.88 16.15 7.04
N ALA A 58 15.86 16.60 6.24
CA ALA A 58 16.55 15.75 5.27
C ALA A 58 17.27 14.54 5.91
N ASP A 59 17.90 14.73 7.09
CA ASP A 59 18.57 13.64 7.80
C ASP A 59 17.58 12.57 8.29
N LEU A 60 16.36 12.97 8.64
CA LEU A 60 15.28 12.06 9.02
C LEU A 60 14.82 11.25 7.80
N LEU A 61 14.60 11.92 6.67
CA LEU A 61 14.19 11.27 5.41
C LEU A 61 15.25 10.25 4.96
N LYS A 62 16.53 10.64 5.00
CA LYS A 62 17.66 9.76 4.66
C LYS A 62 17.71 8.50 5.52
N ARG A 63 17.46 8.62 6.83
CA ARG A 63 17.35 7.47 7.73
C ARG A 63 16.14 6.60 7.41
N ALA A 64 15.00 7.23 7.09
CA ALA A 64 13.79 6.51 6.69
C ALA A 64 14.02 5.70 5.41
N ASP A 65 14.70 6.27 4.40
CA ASP A 65 15.05 5.57 3.16
C ASP A 65 15.95 4.34 3.41
N ALA A 66 16.94 4.47 4.31
CA ALA A 66 17.81 3.36 4.70
C ALA A 66 17.02 2.21 5.36
N ILE A 67 16.09 2.54 6.26
CA ILE A 67 15.22 1.56 6.91
C ILE A 67 14.27 0.92 5.90
N LEU A 68 13.68 1.70 5.00
CA LEU A 68 12.79 1.19 3.94
C LEU A 68 13.51 0.18 3.06
N THR A 69 14.72 0.53 2.60
CA THR A 69 15.56 -0.38 1.79
C THR A 69 15.80 -1.71 2.52
N GLN A 70 16.05 -1.65 3.84
CA GLN A 70 16.24 -2.85 4.66
C GLN A 70 14.94 -3.67 4.76
N LEU A 71 13.78 -3.05 4.97
CA LEU A 71 12.49 -3.75 5.08
C LEU A 71 12.06 -4.38 3.76
N GLU A 72 12.23 -3.67 2.64
CA GLU A 72 11.92 -4.20 1.30
C GLU A 72 12.81 -5.40 0.95
N SER A 73 14.08 -5.39 1.38
CA SER A 73 14.98 -6.52 1.18
C SER A 73 14.57 -7.78 1.96
N GLN A 74 13.87 -7.63 3.09
CA GLN A 74 13.39 -8.74 3.93
C GLN A 74 11.98 -9.19 3.56
N GLY A 75 11.16 -8.30 3.00
CA GLY A 75 9.75 -8.54 2.70
C GLY A 75 9.48 -9.42 1.47
N GLN A 76 10.48 -9.70 0.62
CA GLN A 76 10.29 -10.53 -0.58
C GLN A 76 10.11 -12.03 -0.28
N GLU A 77 10.28 -12.50 0.96
CA GLU A 77 10.25 -13.95 1.28
C GLU A 77 8.90 -14.50 1.77
N ASN A 78 7.83 -13.70 1.88
CA ASN A 78 6.54 -14.21 2.39
C ASN A 78 5.37 -13.83 1.48
N PRO A 79 5.13 -14.54 0.36
CA PRO A 79 3.81 -14.54 -0.23
C PRO A 79 2.85 -15.13 0.81
N ILE A 80 1.94 -14.29 1.32
CA ILE A 80 0.89 -14.68 2.24
C ILE A 80 0.05 -15.75 1.53
N SER A 81 0.35 -17.02 1.80
CA SER A 81 -0.50 -18.13 1.40
C SER A 81 -1.75 -18.05 2.27
N ILE A 82 -2.83 -17.54 1.70
CA ILE A 82 -4.14 -17.46 2.36
C ILE A 82 -4.64 -18.91 2.50
N ASN A 83 -4.25 -19.54 3.61
CA ASN A 83 -4.81 -20.83 4.01
C ASN A 83 -6.27 -20.57 4.39
N GLN A 84 -7.21 -21.20 3.69
CA GLN A 84 -8.64 -21.16 3.97
C GLN A 84 -8.92 -21.64 5.40
N ARG A 85 -8.82 -20.74 6.38
CA ARG A 85 -9.34 -20.96 7.72
C ARG A 85 -10.80 -20.54 7.69
N ASN A 86 -11.70 -21.51 7.82
CA ASN A 86 -13.11 -21.27 8.12
C ASN A 86 -13.20 -20.38 9.37
N VAL A 87 -13.37 -19.08 9.18
CA VAL A 87 -13.69 -18.15 10.27
C VAL A 87 -15.19 -18.29 10.49
N VAL A 88 -15.53 -19.01 11.55
CA VAL A 88 -16.88 -19.09 12.11
C VAL A 88 -17.32 -17.65 12.45
N ASN A 89 -18.55 -17.30 12.03
CA ASN A 89 -19.21 -16.02 12.28
C ASN A 89 -19.06 -15.54 13.73
N GLU A 90 -18.09 -14.68 14.01
CA GLU A 90 -18.02 -13.85 15.23
C GLU A 90 -18.09 -12.35 14.92
N GLN A 91 -18.61 -11.98 13.74
CA GLN A 91 -18.96 -10.60 13.47
C GLN A 91 -20.44 -10.40 13.84
N MET A 92 -20.68 -9.80 15.01
CA MET A 92 -22.02 -9.35 15.39
C MET A 92 -22.55 -8.40 14.31
N SER A 93 -23.79 -8.64 13.87
CA SER A 93 -24.53 -7.78 12.95
C SER A 93 -24.55 -6.35 13.50
N LEU A 94 -24.06 -5.40 12.69
CA LEU A 94 -24.11 -3.96 12.99
C LEU A 94 -25.35 -3.29 12.38
N PHE A 95 -26.27 -4.09 11.83
CA PHE A 95 -27.50 -3.63 11.20
C PHE A 95 -28.62 -4.63 11.52
N ASP A 96 -29.03 -4.68 12.78
CA ASP A 96 -30.33 -5.25 13.13
C ASP A 96 -31.29 -4.07 13.42
N GLU A 97 -32.31 -3.91 12.57
CA GLU A 97 -33.56 -3.17 12.87
C GLU A 97 -34.56 -4.11 13.57
#